data_AF-A0A136MUR8-F1
#
_entry.id   AF-A0A136MUR8-F1
#
_cell.length_a   1.000
_cell.length_b   1.000
_cell.length_c   1.000
_cell.angle_alpha   90.00
_cell.angle_beta   90.00
_cell.angle_gamma   90.00
#
_symmetry.space_group_name_H-M   'P 1'
#
loop_
_entity.id
_entity.type
_entity.pdbx_description
1 polymer ?
#
loop_
_entity_poly.entity_id
_entity_poly.type
_entity_poly.pdbx_seq_one_letter_code
_entity_poly.pdbx_strand_id
1 'polypeptide(L)'
;MKPSEAKGPQRLRVHLSLLFPVIALALFHFVNLGNIDPEFRWKAGFIAIPFRFLAQLSDYRIQLPDGFLSGTLQAFAGFIPFWMLGFGIASRAIEDRPTRMLAGFPLGLGGGGVLLELLAIPNLLTPFTTWMVYAVCFTCGIWLLATRPVRATPAIDINRCGSLLRFFFWAIFASITLFCFQHALFYPDNYWDALIYYLYYSKLIFLHQGIPFPVDASGFPELVQCQVGLGLGANYPHLFLLWQASAALAWGTWSGFPAQWIPPIAGLATALLVYRVAMLRWRSERLALWCLVLVQSVPYWLWYQNWVSDYPLAVWLTMALAAVAGLAGTSAWSITALCCGAIGGSHLNYLMVSLWWFPCMAILRMGRQGLNRRIGVILFAAMLLSSTWFIRNELVTGNPVYAFFPEIFGGTNINLDVLRSCEIEWAKNGDGVGRSDQPFCIACRAARITFFWIAILISSGLFCHSAGCFPAACSLCAASRGCGDGQSGVISSSCCFISTVCPGFISTTSCRPSP
;
A
#
# COMPACT_ATOMS: atom_id res chain seq x y z
N MET A 1 -36.69 5.83 21.26
CA MET A 1 -36.48 6.82 20.18
C MET A 1 -37.81 7.04 19.48
N LYS A 2 -38.29 8.28 19.36
CA LYS A 2 -39.47 8.58 18.53
C LYS A 2 -39.09 8.33 17.06
N PRO A 3 -39.95 7.71 16.24
CA PRO A 3 -39.70 7.59 14.80
C PRO A 3 -39.66 9.00 14.23
N SER A 4 -38.47 9.47 13.88
CA SER A 4 -38.28 10.74 13.21
C SER A 4 -38.98 10.69 11.87
N GLU A 5 -39.82 11.69 11.60
CA GLU A 5 -40.40 11.94 10.28
C GLU A 5 -39.31 11.80 9.21
N ALA A 6 -39.47 10.79 8.35
CA ALA A 6 -38.56 10.54 7.24
C ALA A 6 -38.65 11.73 6.28
N LYS A 7 -37.71 12.66 6.40
CA LYS A 7 -37.50 13.70 5.39
C LYS A 7 -37.29 12.99 4.07
N GLY A 8 -38.17 13.24 3.10
CA GLY A 8 -38.08 12.64 1.78
C GLY A 8 -36.70 12.84 1.16
N PRO A 9 -36.28 11.95 0.23
CA PRO A 9 -34.93 11.92 -0.32
C PRO A 9 -34.51 13.31 -0.80
N GLN A 10 -33.36 13.78 -0.30
CA GLN A 10 -32.82 15.07 -0.71
C GLN A 10 -32.45 15.00 -2.19
N ARG A 11 -33.33 15.53 -3.05
CA ARG A 11 -33.04 15.73 -4.47
C ARG A 11 -32.11 16.92 -4.62
N LEU A 12 -30.85 16.75 -4.29
CA LEU A 12 -29.82 17.71 -4.67
C LEU A 12 -29.64 17.60 -6.18
N ARG A 13 -30.06 18.62 -6.95
CA ARG A 13 -29.59 18.78 -8.34
C ARG A 13 -28.11 19.12 -8.27
N VAL A 14 -27.27 18.11 -8.13
CA VAL A 14 -25.85 18.28 -8.46
C VAL A 14 -25.80 18.43 -9.96
N HIS A 15 -25.76 19.68 -10.39
CA HIS A 15 -25.35 20.05 -11.72
C HIS A 15 -23.92 19.55 -11.91
N LEU A 16 -23.77 18.30 -12.38
CA LEU A 16 -22.52 17.78 -12.96
C LEU A 16 -21.98 18.73 -14.05
N SER A 17 -22.83 19.62 -14.56
CA SER A 17 -22.51 20.80 -15.37
C SER A 17 -21.65 21.89 -14.71
N LEU A 18 -20.89 21.62 -13.64
CA LEU A 18 -19.80 22.52 -13.19
C LEU A 18 -18.42 21.84 -13.22
N LEU A 19 -18.33 20.54 -12.93
CA LEU A 19 -17.08 19.79 -13.06
C LEU A 19 -16.82 19.40 -14.53
N PHE A 20 -17.88 19.05 -15.27
CA PHE A 20 -17.80 18.61 -16.66
C PHE A 20 -17.58 19.72 -17.69
N PRO A 21 -18.17 20.92 -17.61
CA PRO A 21 -17.86 21.99 -18.55
C PRO A 21 -16.50 22.62 -18.30
N VAL A 22 -15.87 22.54 -17.13
CA VAL A 22 -14.47 23.00 -17.03
C VAL A 22 -13.55 22.10 -17.87
N ILE A 23 -13.80 20.78 -17.86
CA ILE A 23 -13.11 19.82 -18.72
C ILE A 23 -13.56 19.97 -20.18
N ALA A 24 -14.87 20.05 -20.45
CA ALA A 24 -15.41 20.15 -21.81
C ALA A 24 -15.16 21.53 -22.47
N LEU A 25 -15.07 22.63 -21.72
CA LEU A 25 -14.74 23.98 -22.22
C LEU A 25 -13.23 24.10 -22.45
N ALA A 26 -12.38 23.47 -21.62
CA ALA A 26 -10.96 23.29 -21.91
C ALA A 26 -10.74 22.44 -23.18
N LEU A 27 -11.63 21.48 -23.47
CA LEU A 27 -11.58 20.62 -24.65
C LEU A 27 -12.21 21.29 -25.90
N PHE A 28 -13.28 22.06 -25.74
CA PHE A 28 -13.94 22.80 -26.82
C PHE A 28 -13.05 23.95 -27.31
N HIS A 29 -12.31 24.62 -26.41
CA HIS A 29 -11.32 25.62 -26.82
C HIS A 29 -10.13 25.00 -27.59
N PHE A 30 -9.83 23.72 -27.38
CA PHE A 30 -8.74 23.03 -28.07
C PHE A 30 -9.13 22.48 -29.45
N VAL A 31 -10.41 22.13 -29.64
CA VAL A 31 -10.95 21.67 -30.94
C VAL A 31 -11.24 22.85 -31.89
N ASN A 32 -11.41 24.07 -31.37
CA ASN A 32 -11.72 25.26 -32.16
C ASN A 32 -10.49 26.08 -32.61
N LEU A 33 -9.27 25.55 -32.50
CA LEU A 33 -8.10 26.12 -33.17
C LEU A 33 -8.02 25.55 -34.59
N GLY A 34 -8.32 26.41 -35.56
CA GLY A 34 -8.67 26.06 -36.94
C GLY A 34 -7.62 25.31 -37.77
N ASN A 35 -8.11 24.77 -38.89
CA ASN A 35 -7.45 23.97 -39.93
C ASN A 35 -7.05 22.54 -39.52
N ILE A 36 -8.04 21.70 -39.26
CA ILE A 36 -7.84 20.25 -39.18
C ILE A 36 -8.28 19.59 -40.50
N ASP A 37 -7.37 18.82 -41.06
CA ASP A 37 -7.46 17.98 -42.26
C ASP A 37 -8.75 17.11 -42.30
N PRO A 38 -9.47 17.00 -43.44
CA PRO A 38 -10.63 16.12 -43.61
C PRO A 38 -10.41 14.67 -43.18
N GLU A 39 -9.18 14.16 -43.22
CA GLU A 39 -8.82 12.79 -42.77
C GLU A 39 -9.03 12.60 -41.25
N PHE A 40 -9.15 13.68 -40.48
CA PHE A 40 -9.36 13.65 -39.03
C PHE A 40 -10.83 13.44 -38.63
N ARG A 41 -11.80 13.55 -39.55
CA ARG A 41 -13.24 13.43 -39.25
C ARG A 41 -13.65 12.03 -38.76
N TRP A 42 -13.03 10.97 -39.25
CA TRP A 42 -13.29 9.61 -38.75
C TRP A 42 -12.64 9.34 -37.39
N LYS A 43 -11.48 9.96 -37.11
CA LYS A 43 -10.83 9.92 -35.78
C LYS A 43 -11.62 10.70 -34.72
N ALA A 44 -12.31 11.79 -35.13
CA ALA A 44 -13.24 12.51 -34.28
C ALA A 44 -14.46 11.66 -33.87
N GLY A 45 -14.86 10.66 -34.65
CA GLY A 45 -15.91 9.70 -34.30
C GLY A 45 -15.56 8.85 -33.07
N PHE A 46 -14.30 8.41 -32.96
CA PHE A 46 -13.81 7.68 -31.78
C PHE A 46 -13.72 8.57 -30.53
N ILE A 47 -13.37 9.84 -30.72
CA ILE A 47 -13.37 10.85 -29.67
C ILE A 47 -14.81 11.15 -29.21
N ALA A 48 -15.79 11.11 -30.11
CA ALA A 48 -17.21 11.38 -29.82
C ALA A 48 -17.90 10.29 -28.99
N ILE A 49 -17.37 9.07 -28.91
CA ILE A 49 -17.98 7.97 -28.14
C ILE A 49 -17.98 8.28 -26.63
N PRO A 50 -16.83 8.63 -26.00
CA PRO A 50 -16.82 9.16 -24.64
C PRO A 50 -17.76 10.36 -24.46
N PHE A 51 -17.82 11.29 -25.42
CA PHE A 51 -18.69 12.46 -25.30
C PHE A 51 -20.18 12.15 -25.38
N ARG A 52 -20.60 11.18 -26.21
CA ARG A 52 -21.99 10.70 -26.26
C ARG A 52 -22.35 9.97 -24.97
N PHE A 53 -21.43 9.18 -24.43
CA PHE A 53 -21.60 8.54 -23.12
C PHE A 53 -21.70 9.58 -21.99
N LEU A 54 -20.85 10.61 -21.99
CA LEU A 54 -20.88 11.71 -21.02
C LEU A 54 -22.13 12.60 -21.18
N ALA A 55 -22.61 12.83 -22.40
CA ALA A 55 -23.85 13.54 -22.67
C ALA A 55 -25.07 12.74 -22.16
N GLN A 56 -25.08 11.42 -22.39
CA GLN A 56 -26.10 10.54 -21.80
C GLN A 56 -26.04 10.55 -20.27
N LEU A 57 -24.85 10.60 -19.66
CA LEU A 57 -24.70 10.78 -18.21
C LEU A 57 -25.21 12.14 -17.71
N SER A 58 -25.15 13.19 -18.54
CA SER A 58 -25.66 14.51 -18.16
C SER A 58 -27.19 14.59 -18.10
N ASP A 59 -27.87 13.72 -18.86
CA ASP A 59 -29.33 13.55 -18.79
C ASP A 59 -29.75 12.62 -17.64
N TYR A 60 -28.83 11.79 -17.14
CA TYR A 60 -29.08 10.96 -15.96
C TYR A 60 -29.08 11.81 -14.68
N ARG A 61 -30.27 11.89 -14.06
CA ARG A 61 -30.36 12.37 -12.67
C ARG A 61 -29.80 11.30 -11.75
N ILE A 62 -28.51 11.43 -11.40
CA ILE A 62 -27.91 10.59 -10.37
C ILE A 62 -28.54 10.99 -9.03
N GLN A 63 -29.36 10.10 -8.48
CA GLN A 63 -29.78 10.22 -7.09
C GLN A 63 -28.55 9.91 -6.24
N LEU A 64 -28.07 10.91 -5.51
CA LEU A 64 -27.04 10.66 -4.51
C LEU A 64 -27.61 9.73 -3.45
N PRO A 65 -26.89 8.69 -3.03
CA PRO A 65 -27.36 7.86 -1.94
C PRO A 65 -27.50 8.68 -0.66
N ASP A 66 -28.42 8.28 0.21
CA ASP A 66 -28.65 8.97 1.48
C ASP A 66 -27.37 9.02 2.31
N GLY A 67 -27.06 10.21 2.84
CA GLY A 67 -25.84 10.42 3.63
C GLY A 67 -24.54 10.50 2.82
N PHE A 68 -24.58 10.56 1.49
CA PHE A 68 -23.38 10.70 0.64
C PHE A 68 -22.52 11.91 1.05
N LEU A 69 -23.13 13.09 1.21
CA LEU A 69 -22.39 14.32 1.54
C LEU A 69 -21.76 14.25 2.94
N SER A 70 -22.53 13.82 3.95
CA SER A 70 -22.00 13.67 5.31
C SER A 70 -20.92 12.60 5.40
N GLY A 71 -21.11 11.46 4.74
CA GLY A 71 -20.13 10.39 4.65
C GLY A 71 -18.84 10.81 3.93
N THR A 72 -18.96 11.63 2.89
CA THR A 72 -17.79 12.21 2.20
C THR A 72 -17.03 13.20 3.09
N LEU A 73 -17.73 14.05 3.84
CA LEU A 73 -17.09 14.94 4.81
C LEU A 73 -16.38 14.15 5.93
N GLN A 74 -17.00 13.08 6.43
CA GLN A 74 -16.38 12.16 7.39
C GLN A 74 -15.10 11.54 6.82
N ALA A 75 -15.14 11.07 5.57
CA ALA A 75 -13.98 10.49 4.89
C ALA A 75 -12.81 11.48 4.85
N PHE A 76 -13.03 12.69 4.35
CA PHE A 76 -11.98 13.69 4.22
C PHE A 76 -11.45 14.16 5.56
N ALA A 77 -12.32 14.32 6.54
CA ALA A 77 -11.90 14.82 7.84
C ALA A 77 -11.15 13.75 8.66
N GLY A 78 -11.43 12.46 8.44
CA GLY A 78 -10.56 11.36 8.89
C GLY A 78 -9.27 11.23 8.09
N PHE A 79 -9.26 11.64 6.82
CA PHE A 79 -8.08 11.54 5.92
C PHE A 79 -7.04 12.65 6.15
N ILE A 80 -7.49 13.90 6.27
CA ILE A 80 -6.63 15.10 6.30
C ILE A 80 -5.59 15.05 7.44
N PRO A 81 -5.91 14.67 8.69
CA PRO A 81 -4.93 14.64 9.78
C PRO A 81 -3.75 13.70 9.50
N PHE A 82 -4.03 12.47 9.04
CA PHE A 82 -2.99 11.51 8.69
C PHE A 82 -2.21 11.97 7.46
N TRP A 83 -2.89 12.49 6.44
CA TRP A 83 -2.22 13.05 5.27
C TRP A 83 -1.28 14.19 5.65
N MET A 84 -1.68 15.09 6.54
CA MET A 84 -0.84 16.20 7.01
C MET A 84 0.40 15.70 7.76
N LEU A 85 0.25 14.75 8.67
CA LEU A 85 1.38 14.14 9.38
C LEU A 85 2.39 13.55 8.40
N GLY A 86 1.93 12.67 7.52
CA GLY A 86 2.84 11.98 6.61
C GLY A 86 3.34 12.88 5.47
N PHE A 87 2.60 13.91 5.05
CA PHE A 87 3.12 14.95 4.17
C PHE A 87 4.25 15.73 4.84
N GLY A 88 4.12 16.05 6.14
CA GLY A 88 5.20 16.61 6.96
C GLY A 88 6.44 15.72 6.99
N ILE A 89 6.27 14.41 7.25
CA ILE A 89 7.36 13.42 7.24
C ILE A 89 8.00 13.31 5.84
N ALA A 90 7.18 13.13 4.81
CA ALA A 90 7.63 13.04 3.41
C ALA A 90 8.35 14.33 2.97
N SER A 91 7.96 15.50 3.50
CA SER A 91 8.62 16.77 3.22
C SER A 91 10.09 16.83 3.61
N ARG A 92 10.48 16.02 4.60
CA ARG A 92 11.87 15.90 5.05
C ARG A 92 12.65 14.84 4.29
N ALA A 93 11.97 13.84 3.74
CA ALA A 93 12.59 12.72 3.04
C ALA A 93 12.72 12.92 1.52
N ILE A 94 11.70 13.51 0.88
CA ILE A 94 11.57 13.58 -0.57
C ILE A 94 11.59 15.05 -1.03
N GLU A 95 12.39 15.38 -2.04
CA GLU A 95 12.47 16.75 -2.55
C GLU A 95 11.36 17.10 -3.55
N ASP A 96 10.81 16.11 -4.23
CA ASP A 96 9.74 16.28 -5.22
C ASP A 96 8.36 16.54 -4.59
N ARG A 97 7.74 17.69 -4.88
CA ARG A 97 6.46 18.09 -4.27
C ARG A 97 5.30 17.14 -4.57
N PRO A 98 5.02 16.75 -5.83
CA PRO A 98 3.94 15.83 -6.13
C PRO A 98 4.12 14.48 -5.44
N THR A 99 5.33 13.91 -5.49
CA THR A 99 5.63 12.62 -4.83
C THR A 99 5.36 12.68 -3.33
N ARG A 100 5.77 13.77 -2.65
CA ARG A 100 5.45 13.96 -1.23
C ARG A 100 3.97 14.00 -0.92
N MET A 101 3.20 14.75 -1.73
CA MET A 101 1.75 14.87 -1.52
C MET A 101 1.07 13.52 -1.68
N LEU A 102 1.51 12.73 -2.67
CA LEU A 102 0.98 11.40 -2.94
C LEU A 102 1.43 10.36 -1.90
N ALA A 103 2.66 10.45 -1.38
CA ALA A 103 3.14 9.56 -0.32
C ALA A 103 2.63 9.97 1.08
N GLY A 104 2.05 11.16 1.23
CA GLY A 104 1.74 11.74 2.53
C GLY A 104 0.77 10.89 3.36
N PHE A 105 -0.37 10.50 2.78
CA PHE A 105 -1.37 9.71 3.51
C PHE A 105 -0.84 8.34 3.99
N PRO A 106 -0.29 7.45 3.14
CA PRO A 106 0.15 6.13 3.59
C PRO A 106 1.25 6.21 4.66
N LEU A 107 2.16 7.18 4.57
CA LEU A 107 3.20 7.38 5.59
C LEU A 107 2.63 7.89 6.92
N GLY A 108 1.64 8.78 6.86
CA GLY A 108 1.01 9.33 8.05
C GLY A 108 0.06 8.35 8.73
N LEU A 109 -0.57 7.46 7.95
CA LEU A 109 -1.42 6.40 8.47
C LEU A 109 -0.65 5.43 9.37
N GLY A 110 0.60 5.10 9.02
CA GLY A 110 1.42 4.24 9.88
C GLY A 110 1.76 4.88 11.24
N GLY A 111 2.07 6.18 11.25
CA GLY A 111 2.33 6.89 12.52
C GLY A 111 1.06 7.11 13.34
N GLY A 112 0.03 7.71 12.74
CA GLY A 112 -1.18 8.10 13.46
C GLY A 112 -2.16 6.95 13.71
N GLY A 113 -2.22 5.96 12.83
CA GLY A 113 -3.15 4.84 12.99
C GLY A 113 -2.69 3.83 14.04
N VAL A 114 -1.38 3.67 14.28
CA VAL A 114 -0.90 2.93 15.45
C VAL A 114 -1.30 3.62 16.76
N LEU A 115 -1.38 4.95 16.81
CA LEU A 115 -1.92 5.64 17.99
C LEU A 115 -3.40 5.29 18.22
N LEU A 116 -4.20 5.18 17.16
CA LEU A 116 -5.58 4.71 17.28
C LEU A 116 -5.63 3.28 17.81
N GLU A 117 -4.76 2.39 17.32
CA GLU A 117 -4.69 1.00 17.77
C GLU A 117 -4.26 0.88 19.24
N LEU A 118 -3.23 1.62 19.66
CA LEU A 118 -2.77 1.66 21.04
C LEU A 118 -3.82 2.22 22.00
N LEU A 119 -4.73 3.07 21.53
CA LEU A 119 -5.90 3.52 22.30
C LEU A 119 -7.04 2.52 22.27
N ALA A 120 -7.22 1.80 21.16
CA ALA A 120 -8.28 0.83 21.01
C ALA A 120 -8.05 -0.42 21.86
N ILE A 121 -6.81 -0.93 21.96
CA ILE A 121 -6.44 -2.09 22.78
C ILE A 121 -6.92 -1.97 24.25
N PRO A 122 -6.68 -0.85 24.97
CA PRO A 122 -7.20 -0.65 26.33
C PRO A 122 -8.64 -0.11 26.37
N ASN A 123 -9.39 -0.14 25.27
CA ASN A 123 -10.75 0.40 25.15
C ASN A 123 -10.86 1.91 25.45
N LEU A 124 -9.82 2.67 25.07
CA LEU A 124 -9.76 4.13 25.21
C LEU A 124 -10.10 4.86 23.90
N LEU A 125 -10.64 4.17 22.89
CA LEU A 125 -11.03 4.75 21.61
C LEU A 125 -12.43 5.38 21.69
N THR A 126 -12.46 6.64 22.13
CA THR A 126 -13.67 7.45 22.29
C THR A 126 -13.71 8.56 21.22
N PRO A 127 -14.84 9.27 21.04
CA PRO A 127 -14.88 10.45 20.18
C PRO A 127 -13.82 11.50 20.58
N PHE A 128 -13.64 11.74 21.88
CA PHE A 128 -12.68 12.72 22.39
C PHE A 128 -11.23 12.32 22.07
N THR A 129 -10.83 11.10 22.42
CA THR A 129 -9.46 10.62 22.15
C THR A 129 -9.17 10.50 20.66
N THR A 130 -10.17 10.17 19.83
CA THR A 130 -10.04 10.21 18.37
C THR A 130 -9.72 11.61 17.85
N TRP A 131 -10.48 12.62 18.29
CA TRP A 131 -10.20 14.01 17.92
C TRP A 131 -8.83 14.49 18.42
N MET A 132 -8.39 14.04 19.59
CA MET A 132 -7.03 14.30 20.07
C MET A 132 -5.97 13.72 19.13
N VAL A 133 -6.12 12.46 18.70
CA VAL A 133 -5.19 11.85 17.72
C VAL A 133 -5.17 12.64 16.42
N TYR A 134 -6.33 13.06 15.91
CA TYR A 134 -6.41 13.91 14.72
C TYR A 134 -5.71 15.26 14.91
N ALA A 135 -5.94 15.93 16.03
CA ALA A 135 -5.29 17.20 16.35
C ALA A 135 -3.77 17.05 16.45
N VAL A 136 -3.28 15.99 17.11
CA VAL A 136 -1.84 15.68 17.21
C VAL A 136 -1.25 15.43 15.82
N CYS A 137 -1.85 14.57 15.01
CA CYS A 137 -1.37 14.28 13.66
C CYS A 137 -1.30 15.55 12.80
N PHE A 138 -2.36 16.36 12.82
CA PHE A 138 -2.46 17.59 12.06
C PHE A 138 -1.43 18.63 12.51
N THR A 139 -1.32 18.89 13.81
CA THR A 139 -0.38 19.87 14.37
C THR A 139 1.07 19.45 14.21
N CYS A 140 1.41 18.18 14.42
CA CYS A 140 2.73 17.64 14.10
C CYS A 140 3.07 17.78 12.61
N GLY A 141 2.10 17.50 11.72
CA GLY A 141 2.26 17.72 10.27
C GLY A 141 2.59 19.17 9.92
N ILE A 142 1.84 20.12 10.47
CA ILE A 142 2.12 21.56 10.29
C ILE A 142 3.49 21.93 10.84
N TRP A 143 3.83 21.48 12.04
CA TRP A 143 5.11 21.78 12.68
C TRP A 143 6.30 21.26 11.84
N LEU A 144 6.18 20.04 11.29
CA LEU A 144 7.20 19.45 10.42
C LEU A 144 7.39 20.25 9.12
N LEU A 145 6.31 20.79 8.56
CA LEU A 145 6.34 21.65 7.38
C LEU A 145 6.92 23.04 7.69
N ALA A 146 6.53 23.65 8.80
CA ALA A 146 6.95 24.99 9.21
C ALA A 146 8.45 25.04 9.52
N THR A 147 9.00 23.98 10.10
CA THR A 147 10.44 23.89 10.45
C THR A 147 11.30 23.32 9.32
N ARG A 148 10.74 23.19 8.11
CA ARG A 148 11.44 22.64 6.96
C ARG A 148 12.34 23.72 6.32
N PRO A 149 13.62 23.43 6.07
CA PRO A 149 14.45 24.32 5.27
C PRO A 149 13.89 24.40 3.84
N VAL A 150 13.71 25.62 3.33
CA VAL A 150 13.30 25.86 1.94
C VAL A 150 14.39 25.30 1.03
N ARG A 151 14.04 24.27 0.26
CA ARG A 151 14.89 23.75 -0.82
C ARG A 151 14.20 23.98 -2.14
N ALA A 152 14.92 24.60 -3.07
CA ALA A 152 14.48 24.69 -4.45
C ALA A 152 14.26 23.26 -4.97
N THR A 153 13.11 23.00 -5.59
CA THR A 153 12.93 21.75 -6.32
C THR A 153 13.76 21.86 -7.59
N PRO A 154 14.73 20.96 -7.84
CA PRO A 154 15.53 21.04 -9.04
C PRO A 154 14.60 20.97 -10.27
N ALA A 155 14.81 21.87 -11.22
CA ALA A 155 14.16 21.77 -12.52
C ALA A 155 14.66 20.48 -13.19
N ILE A 156 13.74 19.64 -13.61
CA ILE A 156 14.06 18.39 -14.31
C ILE A 156 13.71 18.62 -15.77
N ASP A 157 14.72 18.53 -16.63
CA ASP A 157 14.50 18.48 -18.06
C ASP A 157 13.82 17.15 -18.41
N ILE A 158 12.63 17.24 -18.98
CA ILE A 158 11.76 16.10 -19.27
C ILE A 158 11.52 16.09 -20.78
N ASN A 159 11.80 14.95 -21.40
CA ASN A 159 11.43 14.71 -22.78
C ASN A 159 9.89 14.65 -22.87
N ARG A 160 9.30 15.74 -23.34
CA ARG A 160 7.85 15.93 -23.37
C ARG A 160 7.22 15.10 -24.48
N CYS A 161 6.08 14.53 -24.16
CA CYS A 161 5.24 13.85 -25.13
C CYS A 161 4.47 14.88 -25.99
N GLY A 162 4.21 14.55 -27.25
CA GLY A 162 3.32 15.34 -28.10
C GLY A 162 1.95 15.54 -27.45
N SER A 163 1.36 16.71 -27.63
CA SER A 163 0.12 17.13 -26.95
C SER A 163 -1.05 16.17 -27.16
N LEU A 164 -1.24 15.69 -28.40
CA LEU A 164 -2.31 14.76 -28.75
C LEU A 164 -2.18 13.41 -28.04
N LEU A 165 -0.97 12.82 -28.05
CA LEU A 165 -0.72 11.55 -27.39
C LEU A 165 -0.89 11.67 -25.87
N ARG A 166 -0.39 12.76 -25.29
CA ARG A 166 -0.63 13.09 -23.87
C ARG A 166 -2.11 13.17 -23.55
N PHE A 167 -2.90 13.88 -24.36
CA PHE A 167 -4.34 13.97 -24.19
C PHE A 167 -5.00 12.59 -24.18
N PHE A 168 -4.65 11.73 -25.14
CA PHE A 168 -5.20 10.38 -25.22
C PHE A 168 -4.93 9.53 -23.97
N PHE A 169 -3.70 9.52 -23.46
CA PHE A 169 -3.35 8.80 -22.23
C PHE A 169 -4.12 9.32 -21.01
N TRP A 170 -4.19 10.64 -20.84
CA TRP A 170 -4.94 11.23 -19.73
C TRP A 170 -6.44 10.97 -19.85
N ALA A 171 -7.00 10.95 -21.07
CA ALA A 171 -8.40 10.64 -21.28
C ALA A 171 -8.72 9.19 -20.86
N ILE A 172 -7.91 8.21 -21.29
CA ILE A 172 -8.07 6.81 -20.88
C ILE A 172 -7.95 6.68 -19.36
N PHE A 173 -6.90 7.25 -18.78
CA PHE A 173 -6.67 7.20 -17.34
C PHE A 173 -7.85 7.81 -16.55
N ALA A 174 -8.32 8.98 -16.97
CA ALA A 174 -9.45 9.66 -16.34
C ALA A 174 -10.75 8.86 -16.48
N SER A 175 -11.01 8.26 -17.65
CA SER A 175 -12.19 7.42 -17.86
C SER A 175 -12.19 6.20 -16.94
N ILE A 176 -11.09 5.45 -16.88
CA ILE A 176 -10.99 4.27 -16.01
C ILE A 176 -11.15 4.67 -14.54
N THR A 177 -10.44 5.72 -14.10
CA THR A 177 -10.53 6.24 -12.74
C THR A 177 -11.97 6.65 -12.40
N LEU A 178 -12.64 7.38 -13.29
CA LEU A 178 -14.03 7.81 -13.09
C LEU A 178 -14.97 6.63 -12.91
N PHE A 179 -14.81 5.56 -13.71
CA PHE A 179 -15.60 4.34 -13.55
C PHE A 179 -15.35 3.65 -12.22
N CYS A 180 -14.11 3.64 -11.71
CA CYS A 180 -13.81 3.10 -10.38
C CYS A 180 -14.49 3.91 -9.27
N PHE A 181 -14.40 5.25 -9.32
CA PHE A 181 -15.11 6.12 -8.37
C PHE A 181 -16.63 5.95 -8.47
N GLN A 182 -17.16 5.86 -9.68
CA GLN A 182 -18.59 5.64 -9.89
C GLN A 182 -19.03 4.33 -9.26
N HIS A 183 -18.30 3.26 -9.49
CA HIS A 183 -18.62 1.96 -8.92
C HIS A 183 -18.55 2.00 -7.39
N ALA A 184 -17.39 2.38 -6.84
CA ALA A 184 -17.13 2.34 -5.40
C ALA A 184 -18.09 3.20 -4.56
N LEU A 185 -18.55 4.34 -5.10
CA LEU A 185 -19.35 5.31 -4.33
C LEU A 185 -20.86 5.22 -4.56
N PHE A 186 -21.32 4.70 -5.69
CA PHE A 186 -22.74 4.71 -6.05
C PHE A 186 -23.38 3.34 -6.05
N TYR A 187 -22.59 2.27 -5.91
CA TYR A 187 -23.10 0.91 -5.79
C TYR A 187 -22.94 0.41 -4.35
N PRO A 188 -23.90 -0.39 -3.84
CA PRO A 188 -23.74 -1.03 -2.56
C PRO A 188 -22.54 -1.97 -2.61
N ASP A 189 -21.75 -1.97 -1.54
CA ASP A 189 -20.69 -2.96 -1.42
C ASP A 189 -21.33 -4.34 -1.22
N ASN A 190 -21.02 -5.27 -2.11
CA ASN A 190 -21.48 -6.66 -2.03
C ASN A 190 -20.30 -7.65 -2.03
N TYR A 191 -19.07 -7.13 -1.94
CA TYR A 191 -17.89 -7.96 -1.83
C TYR A 191 -17.86 -8.60 -0.45
N TRP A 192 -17.72 -9.92 -0.42
CA TRP A 192 -17.84 -10.69 0.82
C TRP A 192 -16.87 -10.18 1.90
N ASP A 193 -15.57 -10.08 1.58
CA ASP A 193 -14.55 -9.60 2.53
C ASP A 193 -14.81 -8.15 2.99
N ALA A 194 -15.31 -7.29 2.09
CA ALA A 194 -15.75 -5.93 2.43
C ALA A 194 -16.81 -5.95 3.53
N LEU A 195 -17.81 -6.79 3.38
CA LEU A 195 -18.91 -6.88 4.33
C LEU A 195 -18.43 -7.46 5.67
N ILE A 196 -17.65 -8.54 5.66
CA ILE A 196 -17.30 -9.26 6.90
C ILE A 196 -16.09 -8.67 7.64
N TYR A 197 -15.01 -8.32 6.94
CA TYR A 197 -13.77 -7.84 7.56
C TYR A 197 -13.80 -6.34 7.72
N TYR A 198 -14.20 -5.62 6.67
CA TYR A 198 -13.96 -4.19 6.60
C TYR A 198 -15.10 -3.36 7.20
N LEU A 199 -16.29 -3.43 6.61
CA LEU A 199 -17.41 -2.58 6.97
C LEU A 199 -18.06 -3.01 8.29
N TYR A 200 -18.41 -4.30 8.44
CA TYR A 200 -19.15 -4.75 9.61
C TYR A 200 -18.30 -4.71 10.88
N TYR A 201 -17.05 -5.16 10.81
CA TYR A 201 -16.18 -5.12 11.99
C TYR A 201 -15.88 -3.68 12.44
N SER A 202 -15.58 -2.77 11.50
CA SER A 202 -15.44 -1.34 11.81
C SER A 202 -16.70 -0.74 12.45
N LYS A 203 -17.89 -1.19 12.02
CA LYS A 203 -19.16 -0.78 12.63
C LYS A 203 -19.27 -1.25 14.08
N LEU A 204 -18.82 -2.46 14.37
CA LEU A 204 -18.78 -2.96 15.74
C LEU A 204 -17.82 -2.12 16.58
N ILE A 205 -16.60 -1.82 16.11
CA ILE A 205 -15.67 -0.93 16.82
C ILE A 205 -16.35 0.42 17.16
N PHE A 206 -17.06 1.01 16.19
CA PHE A 206 -17.80 2.25 16.39
C PHE A 206 -18.93 2.14 17.43
N LEU A 207 -19.84 1.16 17.28
CA LEU A 207 -21.00 0.99 18.15
C LEU A 207 -20.59 0.71 19.60
N HIS A 208 -19.46 0.04 19.75
CA HIS A 208 -18.94 -0.36 21.04
C HIS A 208 -17.95 0.65 21.62
N GLN A 209 -17.47 1.63 20.85
CA GLN A 209 -16.42 2.57 21.30
C GLN A 209 -15.17 1.83 21.83
N GLY A 210 -14.91 0.64 21.31
CA GLY A 210 -13.94 -0.31 21.87
C GLY A 210 -14.43 -1.07 23.12
N ILE A 211 -15.49 -0.64 23.81
CA ILE A 211 -16.02 -1.28 25.03
C ILE A 211 -16.55 -2.70 24.72
N PRO A 212 -16.23 -3.73 25.52
CA PRO A 212 -16.73 -5.09 25.31
C PRO A 212 -18.26 -5.18 25.11
N PHE A 213 -18.69 -6.07 24.21
CA PHE A 213 -20.08 -6.53 24.08
C PHE A 213 -20.51 -7.19 25.42
N PRO A 214 -21.80 -7.33 25.80
CA PRO A 214 -22.20 -7.65 27.17
C PRO A 214 -21.44 -8.85 27.76
N VAL A 215 -20.74 -8.57 28.87
CA VAL A 215 -20.22 -9.35 30.01
C VAL A 215 -19.49 -10.69 29.77
N ASP A 216 -19.70 -11.35 28.64
CA ASP A 216 -19.13 -12.67 28.29
C ASP A 216 -18.38 -12.64 26.95
N ALA A 217 -18.45 -11.51 26.24
CA ALA A 217 -17.68 -11.24 25.04
C ALA A 217 -16.57 -10.23 25.36
N SER A 218 -15.36 -10.74 25.45
CA SER A 218 -14.11 -10.01 25.62
C SER A 218 -13.96 -8.83 24.64
N GLY A 219 -13.35 -7.73 25.11
CA GLY A 219 -13.33 -6.38 24.52
C GLY A 219 -12.75 -6.23 23.12
N PHE A 220 -12.52 -5.00 22.65
CA PHE A 220 -11.69 -4.83 21.46
C PHE A 220 -10.22 -5.10 21.78
N PRO A 221 -9.49 -5.91 21.00
CA PRO A 221 -9.94 -6.83 19.96
C PRO A 221 -9.94 -8.25 20.54
N GLU A 222 -11.06 -8.83 20.94
CA GLU A 222 -11.11 -10.16 21.55
C GLU A 222 -12.43 -10.87 21.19
N LEU A 223 -12.88 -10.73 19.93
CA LEU A 223 -13.74 -11.76 19.34
C LEU A 223 -12.85 -12.95 18.92
N VAL A 224 -12.46 -13.76 19.91
CA VAL A 224 -11.49 -14.86 19.74
C VAL A 224 -12.11 -16.12 19.09
N GLN A 225 -13.44 -16.26 19.09
CA GLN A 225 -14.10 -17.56 18.87
C GLN A 225 -14.72 -17.83 17.49
N CYS A 226 -14.41 -17.06 16.44
CA CYS A 226 -15.02 -17.29 15.11
C CYS A 226 -14.00 -17.26 13.96
N GLN A 227 -13.55 -18.41 13.47
CA GLN A 227 -12.47 -18.50 12.47
C GLN A 227 -12.77 -17.91 11.09
N VAL A 228 -14.04 -17.79 10.69
CA VAL A 228 -14.46 -17.12 9.45
C VAL A 228 -15.48 -16.03 9.77
N GLY A 229 -15.44 -14.94 9.01
CA GLY A 229 -16.27 -13.77 9.29
C GLY A 229 -15.68 -12.91 10.40
N LEU A 230 -16.44 -12.72 11.47
CA LEU A 230 -16.13 -11.76 12.53
C LEU A 230 -14.81 -12.03 13.26
N GLY A 231 -14.48 -13.28 13.60
CA GLY A 231 -13.26 -13.53 14.35
C GLY A 231 -12.02 -13.53 13.45
N LEU A 232 -12.12 -13.79 12.14
CA LEU A 232 -11.00 -13.50 11.24
C LEU A 232 -10.80 -11.98 11.11
N GLY A 233 -11.87 -11.20 10.96
CA GLY A 233 -11.79 -9.73 10.98
C GLY A 233 -11.19 -9.18 12.28
N ALA A 234 -11.54 -9.76 13.43
CA ALA A 234 -11.05 -9.36 14.76
C ALA A 234 -9.61 -9.78 15.08
N ASN A 235 -9.04 -10.65 14.26
CA ASN A 235 -7.67 -11.11 14.41
C ASN A 235 -6.83 -10.77 13.17
N TYR A 236 -7.36 -9.94 12.25
CA TYR A 236 -6.64 -9.34 11.13
C TYR A 236 -6.00 -8.01 11.56
N PRO A 237 -4.95 -7.50 10.91
CA PRO A 237 -4.40 -6.19 11.27
C PRO A 237 -5.45 -5.09 11.15
N HIS A 238 -5.56 -4.27 12.21
CA HIS A 238 -6.74 -3.45 12.45
C HIS A 238 -6.68 -2.05 11.83
N LEU A 239 -5.59 -1.66 11.17
CA LEU A 239 -5.37 -0.26 10.78
C LEU A 239 -6.48 0.31 9.87
N PHE A 240 -6.88 -0.44 8.84
CA PHE A 240 -7.95 -0.02 7.93
C PHE A 240 -9.29 0.14 8.68
N LEU A 241 -9.56 -0.80 9.58
CA LEU A 241 -10.81 -0.90 10.33
C LEU A 241 -10.93 0.22 11.37
N LEU A 242 -9.83 0.46 12.09
CA LEU A 242 -9.70 1.52 13.07
C LEU A 242 -9.80 2.89 12.43
N TRP A 243 -9.22 3.09 11.25
CA TRP A 243 -9.35 4.35 10.51
C TRP A 243 -10.81 4.63 10.12
N GLN A 244 -11.54 3.61 9.65
CA GLN A 244 -12.96 3.76 9.34
C GLN A 244 -13.78 4.04 10.62
N ALA A 245 -13.56 3.26 11.67
CA ALA A 245 -14.27 3.41 12.93
C ALA A 245 -13.97 4.78 13.58
N SER A 246 -12.73 5.27 13.51
CA SER A 246 -12.35 6.57 14.04
C SER A 246 -13.05 7.72 13.31
N ALA A 247 -13.21 7.62 11.98
CA ALA A 247 -14.00 8.60 11.23
C ALA A 247 -15.46 8.63 11.70
N ALA A 248 -16.06 7.46 11.97
CA ALA A 248 -17.42 7.39 12.49
C ALA A 248 -17.53 7.92 13.94
N LEU A 249 -16.59 7.56 14.82
CA LEU A 249 -16.54 7.98 16.22
C LEU A 249 -16.41 9.49 16.36
N ALA A 250 -15.53 10.12 15.58
CA ALA A 250 -15.34 11.56 15.59
C ALA A 250 -16.62 12.32 15.17
N TRP A 251 -17.49 11.74 14.35
CA TRP A 251 -18.76 12.33 13.92
C TRP A 251 -19.99 11.83 14.69
N GLY A 252 -19.81 10.89 15.61
CA GLY A 252 -20.90 10.28 16.38
C GLY A 252 -21.94 9.53 15.53
N THR A 253 -21.63 9.21 14.27
CA THR A 253 -22.56 8.56 13.34
C THR A 253 -21.82 7.56 12.46
N TRP A 254 -22.46 6.41 12.20
CA TRP A 254 -21.89 5.38 11.33
C TRP A 254 -22.16 5.67 9.85
N SER A 255 -21.15 5.47 9.01
CA SER A 255 -21.27 5.49 7.56
C SER A 255 -20.26 4.54 6.92
N GLY A 256 -20.68 3.86 5.85
CA GLY A 256 -19.77 3.05 5.01
C GLY A 256 -18.93 3.89 4.05
N PHE A 257 -19.34 5.14 3.79
CA PHE A 257 -18.70 5.99 2.79
C PHE A 257 -17.21 6.25 3.02
N PRO A 258 -16.72 6.53 4.26
CA PRO A 258 -15.28 6.68 4.48
C PRO A 258 -14.46 5.54 3.91
N ALA A 259 -14.90 4.30 4.10
CA ALA A 259 -14.19 3.14 3.57
C ALA A 259 -14.36 2.98 2.05
N GLN A 260 -15.51 3.34 1.48
CA GLN A 260 -15.73 3.32 0.02
C GLN A 260 -14.88 4.35 -0.74
N TRP A 261 -14.52 5.46 -0.10
CA TRP A 261 -13.64 6.48 -0.71
C TRP A 261 -12.18 6.02 -0.82
N ILE A 262 -11.70 5.15 0.09
CA ILE A 262 -10.29 4.78 0.14
C ILE A 262 -9.82 4.01 -1.11
N PRO A 263 -10.48 2.93 -1.56
CA PRO A 263 -10.07 2.16 -2.72
C PRO A 263 -9.81 3.00 -3.98
N PRO A 264 -10.74 3.84 -4.48
CA PRO A 264 -10.49 4.62 -5.69
C PRO A 264 -9.51 5.78 -5.47
N ILE A 265 -9.42 6.36 -4.26
CA ILE A 265 -8.39 7.37 -3.94
C ILE A 265 -7.00 6.74 -3.95
N ALA A 266 -6.84 5.59 -3.30
CA ALA A 266 -5.58 4.85 -3.27
C ALA A 266 -5.20 4.38 -4.69
N GLY A 267 -6.21 3.97 -5.48
CA GLY A 267 -6.16 3.75 -6.91
C GLY A 267 -5.46 4.87 -7.68
N LEU A 268 -6.12 6.02 -7.68
CA LEU A 268 -5.67 7.26 -8.30
C LEU A 268 -4.27 7.69 -7.81
N ALA A 269 -4.05 7.69 -6.49
CA ALA A 269 -2.80 8.13 -5.91
C ALA A 269 -1.62 7.23 -6.29
N THR A 270 -1.83 5.91 -6.31
CA THR A 270 -0.84 4.92 -6.77
C THR A 270 -0.47 5.17 -8.23
N ALA A 271 -1.45 5.32 -9.12
CA ALA A 271 -1.21 5.52 -10.54
C ALA A 271 -0.43 6.83 -10.81
N LEU A 272 -0.83 7.92 -10.16
CA LEU A 272 -0.11 9.20 -10.24
C LEU A 272 1.31 9.11 -9.66
N LEU A 273 1.50 8.31 -8.60
CA LEU A 273 2.81 8.11 -8.00
C LEU A 273 3.71 7.29 -8.92
N VAL A 274 3.20 6.23 -9.55
CA VAL A 274 3.91 5.45 -10.59
C VAL A 274 4.31 6.37 -11.74
N TYR A 275 3.38 7.18 -12.25
CA TYR A 275 3.68 8.18 -13.29
C TYR A 275 4.82 9.12 -12.86
N ARG A 276 4.74 9.66 -11.64
CA ARG A 276 5.75 10.61 -11.15
C ARG A 276 7.11 9.95 -10.97
N VAL A 277 7.18 8.78 -10.33
CA VAL A 277 8.42 8.02 -10.16
C VAL A 277 9.03 7.66 -11.52
N ALA A 278 8.20 7.21 -12.47
CA ALA A 278 8.67 6.88 -13.81
C ALA A 278 9.26 8.10 -14.54
N MET A 279 8.56 9.24 -14.48
CA MET A 279 9.04 10.47 -15.08
C MET A 279 10.35 10.96 -14.43
N LEU A 280 10.48 10.85 -13.10
CA LEU A 280 11.71 11.21 -12.39
C LEU A 280 12.88 10.27 -12.74
N ARG A 281 12.60 8.97 -12.88
CA ARG A 281 13.61 7.94 -13.12
C ARG A 281 14.12 7.93 -14.56
N TRP A 282 13.22 8.02 -15.53
CA TRP A 282 13.55 7.87 -16.96
C TRP A 282 13.51 9.17 -17.75
N ARG A 283 13.09 10.29 -17.13
CA ARG A 283 13.01 11.62 -17.76
C ARG A 283 12.23 11.64 -19.08
N SER A 284 11.26 10.73 -19.21
CA SER A 284 10.42 10.57 -20.39
C SER A 284 8.95 10.60 -19.99
N GLU A 285 8.25 11.65 -20.43
CA GLU A 285 6.81 11.78 -20.18
C GLU A 285 6.05 10.64 -20.90
N ARG A 286 6.50 10.24 -22.10
CA ARG A 286 5.88 9.15 -22.87
C ARG A 286 5.92 7.83 -22.11
N LEU A 287 7.08 7.45 -21.55
CA LEU A 287 7.18 6.21 -20.77
C LEU A 287 6.34 6.29 -19.49
N ALA A 288 6.36 7.44 -18.82
CA ALA A 288 5.55 7.66 -17.62
C ALA A 288 4.05 7.51 -17.89
N LEU A 289 3.55 8.07 -19.01
CA LEU A 289 2.15 7.93 -19.43
C LEU A 289 1.77 6.48 -19.77
N TRP A 290 2.68 5.72 -20.38
CA TRP A 290 2.49 4.28 -20.56
C TRP A 290 2.38 3.56 -19.22
N CYS A 291 3.29 3.81 -18.27
CA CYS A 291 3.22 3.22 -16.94
C CYS A 291 1.91 3.57 -16.23
N LEU A 292 1.43 4.82 -16.36
CA LEU A 292 0.17 5.30 -15.78
C LEU A 292 -1.04 4.50 -16.28
N VAL A 293 -1.17 4.33 -17.59
CA VAL A 293 -2.32 3.58 -18.15
C VAL A 293 -2.16 2.09 -17.94
N LEU A 294 -0.94 1.54 -18.01
CA LEU A 294 -0.69 0.13 -17.76
C LEU A 294 -1.09 -0.27 -16.34
N VAL A 295 -0.65 0.47 -15.32
CA VAL A 295 -1.03 0.15 -13.93
C VAL A 295 -2.54 0.26 -13.75
N GLN A 296 -3.17 1.28 -14.33
CA GLN A 296 -4.61 1.47 -14.22
C GLN A 296 -5.43 0.48 -15.07
N SER A 297 -4.80 -0.29 -15.96
CA SER A 297 -5.48 -1.27 -16.82
C SER A 297 -5.37 -2.71 -16.31
N VAL A 298 -4.68 -2.95 -15.19
CA VAL A 298 -4.56 -4.30 -14.63
C VAL A 298 -5.92 -4.76 -14.09
N PRO A 299 -6.54 -5.85 -14.60
CA PRO A 299 -7.89 -6.24 -14.20
C PRO A 299 -8.03 -6.52 -12.70
N TYR A 300 -7.05 -7.20 -12.11
CA TYR A 300 -7.04 -7.50 -10.67
C TYR A 300 -6.94 -6.22 -9.82
N TRP A 301 -6.16 -5.22 -10.27
CA TRP A 301 -6.07 -3.90 -9.62
C TRP A 301 -7.38 -3.12 -9.72
N LEU A 302 -8.06 -3.21 -10.86
CA LEU A 302 -9.36 -2.57 -11.06
C LEU A 302 -10.44 -3.19 -10.18
N TRP A 303 -10.40 -4.51 -9.99
CA TRP A 303 -11.32 -5.21 -9.11
C TRP A 303 -11.28 -4.63 -7.69
N TYR A 304 -10.10 -4.51 -7.07
CA TYR A 304 -10.00 -4.03 -5.69
C TYR A 304 -10.21 -2.53 -5.51
N GLN A 305 -10.07 -1.71 -6.56
CA GLN A 305 -10.43 -0.29 -6.49
C GLN A 305 -11.93 -0.03 -6.41
N ASN A 306 -12.74 -1.03 -6.76
CA ASN A 306 -14.19 -0.93 -6.82
C ASN A 306 -14.88 -1.33 -5.51
N TRP A 307 -14.16 -1.99 -4.60
CA TRP A 307 -14.69 -2.59 -3.37
C TRP A 307 -13.91 -2.13 -2.15
N VAL A 308 -14.59 -2.03 -1.01
CA VAL A 308 -13.95 -1.71 0.26
C VAL A 308 -12.96 -2.81 0.65
N SER A 309 -11.68 -2.50 0.57
CA SER A 309 -10.60 -3.39 0.95
C SER A 309 -9.33 -2.61 1.29
N ASP A 310 -8.44 -3.24 2.05
CA ASP A 310 -7.10 -2.76 2.38
C ASP A 310 -6.13 -2.84 1.18
N TYR A 311 -6.38 -3.70 0.19
CA TYR A 311 -5.46 -3.97 -0.92
C TYR A 311 -5.05 -2.73 -1.73
N PRO A 312 -5.95 -1.81 -2.13
CA PRO A 312 -5.54 -0.60 -2.84
C PRO A 312 -4.61 0.28 -2.02
N LEU A 313 -4.88 0.38 -0.72
CA LEU A 313 -4.04 1.09 0.22
C LEU A 313 -2.70 0.37 0.42
N ALA A 314 -2.69 -0.97 0.40
CA ALA A 314 -1.47 -1.77 0.47
C ALA A 314 -0.53 -1.50 -0.71
N VAL A 315 -1.07 -1.45 -1.93
CA VAL A 315 -0.31 -1.10 -3.14
C VAL A 315 0.16 0.35 -3.09
N TRP A 316 -0.69 1.28 -2.65
CA TRP A 316 -0.32 2.69 -2.51
C TRP A 316 0.84 2.87 -1.53
N LEU A 317 0.76 2.22 -0.36
CA LEU A 317 1.81 2.25 0.64
C LEU A 317 3.12 1.63 0.14
N THR A 318 3.03 0.49 -0.57
CA THR A 318 4.19 -0.16 -1.19
C THR A 318 4.87 0.78 -2.20
N MET A 319 4.09 1.44 -3.06
CA MET A 319 4.63 2.40 -4.03
C MET A 319 5.18 3.66 -3.36
N ALA A 320 4.57 4.14 -2.27
CA ALA A 320 5.10 5.25 -1.47
C ALA A 320 6.46 4.91 -0.86
N LEU A 321 6.61 3.72 -0.29
CA LEU A 321 7.90 3.25 0.25
C LEU A 321 8.93 3.05 -0.86
N ALA A 322 8.56 2.48 -2.00
CA ALA A 322 9.45 2.35 -3.15
C ALA A 322 9.90 3.72 -3.67
N ALA A 323 9.00 4.71 -3.73
CA ALA A 323 9.32 6.07 -4.10
C ALA A 323 10.30 6.71 -3.10
N VAL A 324 10.05 6.56 -1.79
CA VAL A 324 10.99 7.04 -0.75
C VAL A 324 12.34 6.34 -0.91
N ALA A 325 12.39 5.01 -1.00
CA ALA A 325 13.65 4.26 -1.09
C ALA A 325 14.43 4.53 -2.39
N GLY A 326 13.74 4.87 -3.48
CA GLY A 326 14.33 5.17 -4.78
C GLY A 326 14.75 6.63 -4.97
N LEU A 327 14.05 7.57 -4.33
CA LEU A 327 14.23 9.02 -4.52
C LEU A 327 14.84 9.73 -3.32
N ALA A 328 14.69 9.18 -2.11
CA ALA A 328 15.25 9.78 -0.91
C ALA A 328 16.72 9.34 -0.72
N GLY A 329 17.54 10.28 -0.24
CA GLY A 329 18.91 9.96 0.20
C GLY A 329 18.92 9.09 1.47
N THR A 330 20.10 8.79 2.00
CA THR A 330 20.31 8.02 3.24
C THR A 330 20.13 8.83 4.53
N SER A 331 19.23 9.83 4.50
CA SER A 331 19.01 10.70 5.66
C SER A 331 18.20 9.99 6.75
N ALA A 332 18.35 10.43 8.01
CA ALA A 332 17.53 9.94 9.12
C ALA A 332 16.03 10.10 8.83
N TRP A 333 15.61 11.19 8.17
CA TRP A 333 14.21 11.42 7.78
C TRP A 333 13.73 10.46 6.71
N SER A 334 14.61 10.04 5.79
CA SER A 334 14.29 9.00 4.82
C SER A 334 14.03 7.67 5.53
N ILE A 335 14.87 7.31 6.49
CA ILE A 335 14.67 6.11 7.31
C ILE A 335 13.38 6.24 8.14
N THR A 336 13.11 7.39 8.76
CA THR A 336 11.84 7.64 9.47
C THR A 336 10.64 7.44 8.56
N ALA A 337 10.65 8.00 7.35
CA ALA A 337 9.56 7.80 6.39
C ALA A 337 9.40 6.31 6.03
N LEU A 338 10.50 5.60 5.75
CA LEU A 338 10.44 4.17 5.47
C LEU A 338 9.90 3.36 6.65
N CYS A 339 10.30 3.70 7.87
CA CYS A 339 9.82 3.06 9.09
C CYS A 339 8.33 3.35 9.32
N CYS A 340 7.87 4.59 9.16
CA CYS A 340 6.45 4.93 9.29
C CYS A 340 5.59 4.14 8.30
N GLY A 341 6.05 3.99 7.05
CA GLY A 341 5.34 3.16 6.09
C GLY A 341 5.40 1.66 6.41
N ALA A 342 6.54 1.14 6.90
CA ALA A 342 6.65 -0.26 7.33
C ALA A 342 5.76 -0.58 8.54
N ILE A 343 5.65 0.36 9.49
CA ILE A 343 4.68 0.32 10.59
C ILE A 343 3.27 0.24 10.01
N GLY A 344 2.88 1.19 9.17
CA GLY A 344 1.56 1.18 8.53
C GLY A 344 1.27 -0.13 7.81
N GLY A 345 2.25 -0.69 7.10
CA GLY A 345 2.09 -1.96 6.40
C GLY A 345 1.82 -3.11 7.36
N SER A 346 2.64 -3.22 8.40
CA SER A 346 2.53 -4.27 9.42
C SER A 346 1.15 -4.30 10.11
N HIS A 347 0.54 -3.13 10.28
CA HIS A 347 -0.80 -2.98 10.89
C HIS A 347 -1.94 -2.96 9.87
N LEU A 348 -1.64 -2.86 8.57
CA LEU A 348 -2.64 -2.91 7.51
C LEU A 348 -2.94 -4.34 7.09
N ASN A 349 -1.90 -5.16 6.93
CA ASN A 349 -2.00 -6.51 6.41
C ASN A 349 -0.80 -7.36 6.87
N TYR A 350 -1.03 -8.60 7.29
CA TYR A 350 0.00 -9.44 7.91
C TYR A 350 1.16 -9.76 6.95
N LEU A 351 0.89 -9.82 5.64
CA LEU A 351 1.93 -10.03 4.61
C LEU A 351 2.81 -8.80 4.38
N MET A 352 2.32 -7.62 4.76
CA MET A 352 3.03 -6.36 4.56
C MET A 352 4.13 -6.11 5.58
N VAL A 353 4.35 -7.03 6.53
CA VAL A 353 5.61 -7.10 7.28
C VAL A 353 6.81 -7.22 6.33
N SER A 354 6.61 -7.78 5.12
CA SER A 354 7.62 -7.81 4.06
C SER A 354 8.12 -6.43 3.61
N LEU A 355 7.36 -5.35 3.87
CA LEU A 355 7.78 -3.98 3.56
C LEU A 355 8.95 -3.49 4.43
N TRP A 356 9.27 -4.18 5.52
CA TRP A 356 10.51 -3.97 6.28
C TRP A 356 11.77 -4.15 5.42
N TRP A 357 11.66 -4.80 4.27
CA TRP A 357 12.74 -4.84 3.27
C TRP A 357 13.24 -3.44 2.87
N PHE A 358 12.35 -2.45 2.71
CA PHE A 358 12.76 -1.10 2.27
C PHE A 358 13.69 -0.40 3.26
N PRO A 359 13.36 -0.25 4.57
CA PRO A 359 14.29 0.30 5.55
C PRO A 359 15.55 -0.55 5.70
N CYS A 360 15.45 -1.89 5.65
CA CYS A 360 16.62 -2.78 5.69
C CYS A 360 17.60 -2.49 4.52
N MET A 361 17.09 -2.40 3.30
CA MET A 361 17.91 -2.08 2.13
C MET A 361 18.51 -0.68 2.19
N ALA A 362 17.77 0.30 2.74
CA ALA A 362 18.30 1.63 2.96
C ALA A 362 19.49 1.60 3.95
N ILE A 363 19.40 0.83 5.03
CA ILE A 363 20.50 0.63 6.00
C ILE A 363 21.69 -0.08 5.35
N LEU A 364 21.47 -1.12 4.56
CA LEU A 364 22.56 -1.82 3.88
C LEU A 364 23.33 -0.89 2.93
N ARG A 365 22.62 0.02 2.23
CA ARG A 365 23.25 1.09 1.44
C ARG A 365 24.03 2.08 2.31
N MET A 366 23.60 2.30 3.54
CA MET A 366 24.33 3.11 4.53
C MET A 366 25.54 2.41 5.14
N GLY A 367 25.64 1.07 5.07
CA GLY A 367 26.65 0.24 5.73
C GLY A 367 28.11 0.59 5.45
N ARG A 368 28.38 1.45 4.46
CA ARG A 368 29.71 2.03 4.20
C ARG A 368 30.04 3.29 5.01
N GLN A 369 29.04 3.93 5.62
CA GLN A 369 29.15 5.23 6.31
C GLN A 369 28.91 5.13 7.83
N GLY A 370 28.63 3.91 8.34
CA GLY A 370 28.34 3.66 9.75
C GLY A 370 26.89 3.97 10.16
N LEU A 371 26.30 3.11 10.99
CA LEU A 371 24.98 3.32 11.56
C LEU A 371 25.10 4.28 12.77
N ASN A 372 24.51 5.47 12.69
CA ASN A 372 24.43 6.37 13.84
C ASN A 372 23.41 5.83 14.86
N ARG A 373 23.71 5.94 16.17
CA ARG A 373 22.79 5.67 17.29
C ARG A 373 21.36 6.17 17.05
N ARG A 374 21.19 7.36 16.47
CA ARG A 374 19.86 7.92 16.15
C ARG A 374 19.04 7.02 15.22
N ILE A 375 19.67 6.45 14.20
CA ILE A 375 19.02 5.56 13.23
C ILE A 375 18.68 4.23 13.92
N GLY A 376 19.58 3.70 14.73
CA GLY A 376 19.31 2.51 15.55
C GLY A 376 18.09 2.68 16.45
N VAL A 377 17.96 3.83 17.13
CA VAL A 377 16.79 4.14 17.97
C VAL A 377 15.51 4.22 17.15
N ILE A 378 15.52 4.88 15.98
CA ILE A 378 14.34 4.97 15.10
C ILE A 378 13.88 3.57 14.66
N LEU A 379 14.82 2.71 14.26
CA LEU A 379 14.52 1.35 13.81
C LEU A 379 13.96 0.50 14.93
N PHE A 380 14.61 0.54 16.09
CA PHE A 380 14.16 -0.21 17.26
C PHE A 380 12.75 0.21 17.68
N ALA A 381 12.49 1.52 17.79
CA ALA A 381 11.16 2.03 18.11
C ALA A 381 10.12 1.61 17.06
N ALA A 382 10.46 1.67 15.78
CA ALA A 382 9.56 1.26 14.71
C ALA A 382 9.26 -0.25 14.74
N MET A 383 10.26 -1.10 15.03
CA MET A 383 10.07 -2.54 15.17
C MET A 383 9.16 -2.86 16.35
N LEU A 384 9.37 -2.20 17.49
CA LEU A 384 8.49 -2.33 18.65
C LEU A 384 7.05 -1.97 18.29
N LEU A 385 6.83 -0.82 17.64
CA LEU A 385 5.49 -0.38 17.23
C LEU A 385 4.85 -1.40 16.28
N SER A 386 5.55 -1.81 15.21
CA SER A 386 5.08 -2.84 14.27
C SER A 386 4.74 -4.17 14.93
N SER A 387 5.43 -4.53 16.01
CA SER A 387 5.26 -5.83 16.67
C SER A 387 4.00 -5.91 17.54
N THR A 388 3.37 -4.78 17.88
CA THR A 388 2.30 -4.75 18.89
C THR A 388 1.11 -5.63 18.51
N TRP A 389 0.71 -5.64 17.24
CA TRP A 389 -0.36 -6.51 16.75
C TRP A 389 0.03 -7.99 16.76
N PHE A 390 1.24 -8.33 16.28
CA PHE A 390 1.72 -9.72 16.26
C PHE A 390 1.85 -10.30 17.67
N ILE A 391 2.35 -9.50 18.61
CA ILE A 391 2.45 -9.88 20.04
C ILE A 391 1.05 -10.11 20.60
N ARG A 392 0.08 -9.22 20.33
CA ARG A 392 -1.31 -9.43 20.75
C ARG A 392 -1.87 -10.73 20.18
N ASN A 393 -1.68 -10.98 18.89
CA ASN A 393 -2.18 -12.18 18.23
C ASN A 393 -1.55 -13.46 18.80
N GLU A 394 -0.25 -13.46 19.06
CA GLU A 394 0.43 -14.57 19.73
C GLU A 394 -0.15 -14.84 21.11
N LEU A 395 -0.35 -13.80 21.93
CA LEU A 395 -0.86 -13.95 23.29
C LEU A 395 -2.33 -14.42 23.32
N VAL A 396 -3.16 -13.90 22.42
CA VAL A 396 -4.61 -14.17 22.44
C VAL A 396 -4.98 -15.45 21.70
N THR A 397 -4.27 -15.75 20.60
CA THR A 397 -4.64 -16.85 19.70
C THR A 397 -3.58 -17.95 19.63
N GLY A 398 -2.40 -17.77 20.22
CA GLY A 398 -1.28 -18.68 20.05
C GLY A 398 -0.71 -18.72 18.63
N ASN A 399 -1.00 -17.70 17.81
CA ASN A 399 -0.50 -17.59 16.45
C ASN A 399 -0.33 -16.09 16.10
N PRO A 400 0.87 -15.61 15.74
CA PRO A 400 1.13 -14.18 15.57
C PRO A 400 0.50 -13.62 14.29
N VAL A 401 0.10 -14.50 13.37
CA VAL A 401 -0.50 -14.18 12.07
C VAL A 401 -1.81 -14.93 11.88
N TYR A 402 -2.57 -15.11 12.97
CA TYR A 402 -3.85 -15.81 12.95
C TYR A 402 -4.79 -15.32 11.81
N ALA A 403 -5.54 -16.20 11.14
CA ALA A 403 -5.57 -17.65 11.25
C ALA A 403 -4.57 -18.36 10.31
N PHE A 404 -3.60 -17.62 9.77
CA PHE A 404 -2.69 -18.10 8.73
C PHE A 404 -1.55 -18.94 9.32
N PHE A 405 -1.00 -19.84 8.50
CA PHE A 405 0.12 -20.73 8.86
C PHE A 405 -0.08 -21.52 10.17
N PRO A 406 -1.25 -22.15 10.42
CA PRO A 406 -1.51 -22.89 11.65
C PRO A 406 -0.60 -24.12 11.80
N GLU A 407 -0.07 -24.66 10.70
CA GLU A 407 0.90 -25.77 10.73
C GLU A 407 2.27 -25.35 11.29
N ILE A 408 2.59 -24.05 11.27
CA ILE A 408 3.87 -23.51 11.74
C ILE A 408 3.74 -22.98 13.17
N PHE A 409 2.74 -22.15 13.44
CA PHE A 409 2.58 -21.48 14.73
C PHE A 409 1.57 -22.18 15.65
N GLY A 410 0.76 -23.09 15.12
CA GLY A 410 -0.39 -23.62 15.85
C GLY A 410 -1.52 -22.58 15.92
N GLY A 411 -2.17 -22.56 17.07
CA GLY A 411 -3.19 -21.59 17.44
C GLY A 411 -4.42 -22.22 18.09
N THR A 412 -5.08 -21.46 18.95
CA THR A 412 -6.30 -21.85 19.64
C THR A 412 -7.53 -21.48 18.80
N ASN A 413 -8.60 -22.27 18.90
CA ASN A 413 -9.88 -22.02 18.23
C ASN A 413 -9.81 -21.99 16.69
N ILE A 414 -8.83 -22.69 16.12
CA ILE A 414 -8.66 -22.90 14.67
C ILE A 414 -9.31 -24.23 14.29
N ASN A 415 -10.43 -24.20 13.56
CA ASN A 415 -10.98 -25.36 12.87
C ASN A 415 -10.24 -25.54 11.51
N LEU A 416 -9.35 -26.53 11.46
CA LEU A 416 -8.52 -26.78 10.29
C LEU A 416 -9.33 -27.17 9.04
N ASP A 417 -10.51 -27.76 9.19
CA ASP A 417 -11.37 -28.12 8.05
C ASP A 417 -11.94 -26.87 7.37
N VAL A 418 -12.30 -25.86 8.17
CA VAL A 418 -12.76 -24.57 7.64
C VAL A 418 -11.64 -23.87 6.89
N LEU A 419 -10.42 -23.80 7.45
CA LEU A 419 -9.27 -23.24 6.72
C LEU A 419 -8.96 -24.01 5.44
N ARG A 420 -8.99 -25.34 5.48
CA ARG A 420 -8.81 -26.17 4.29
C ARG A 420 -9.89 -25.88 3.24
N SER A 421 -11.13 -25.61 3.66
CA SER A 421 -12.19 -25.18 2.74
C SER A 421 -11.89 -23.81 2.11
N CYS A 422 -11.39 -22.85 2.89
CA CYS A 422 -10.94 -21.55 2.38
C CYS A 422 -9.77 -21.70 1.41
N GLU A 423 -8.80 -22.57 1.69
CA GLU A 423 -7.68 -22.87 0.79
C GLU A 423 -8.15 -23.48 -0.53
N ILE A 424 -9.17 -24.36 -0.49
CA ILE A 424 -9.78 -24.93 -1.69
C ILE A 424 -10.49 -23.83 -2.49
N GLU A 425 -11.23 -22.95 -1.82
CA GLU A 425 -11.91 -21.81 -2.46
C GLU A 425 -10.89 -20.85 -3.10
N TRP A 426 -9.87 -20.42 -2.35
CA TRP A 426 -8.79 -19.59 -2.85
C TRP A 426 -8.09 -20.26 -4.04
N ALA A 427 -7.79 -21.56 -3.95
CA ALA A 427 -7.21 -22.32 -5.06
C ALA A 427 -8.10 -22.36 -6.31
N LYS A 428 -9.42 -22.45 -6.15
CA LYS A 428 -10.38 -22.46 -7.26
C LYS A 428 -10.61 -21.07 -7.88
N ASN A 429 -10.57 -20.01 -7.06
CA ASN A 429 -11.03 -18.68 -7.45
C ASN A 429 -9.92 -17.64 -7.69
N GLY A 430 -8.64 -17.94 -7.42
CA GLY A 430 -7.58 -16.95 -7.64
C GLY A 430 -6.14 -17.43 -7.48
N ASP A 431 -5.88 -18.46 -6.67
CA ASP A 431 -4.56 -19.11 -6.58
C ASP A 431 -4.30 -20.10 -7.73
N GLY A 432 -5.24 -20.26 -8.66
CA GLY A 432 -5.12 -21.06 -9.88
C GLY A 432 -4.02 -20.59 -10.86
N VAL A 433 -3.37 -19.45 -10.62
CA VAL A 433 -2.14 -19.03 -11.33
C VAL A 433 -0.88 -19.56 -10.63
N GLY A 434 -0.96 -19.85 -9.33
CA GLY A 434 0.15 -20.29 -8.48
C GLY A 434 0.25 -21.81 -8.25
N ARG A 435 -0.62 -22.59 -8.88
CA ARG A 435 -0.70 -24.05 -8.72
C ARG A 435 -0.65 -24.83 -10.03
N SER A 436 -0.08 -24.24 -11.08
CA SER A 436 0.58 -25.11 -12.05
C SER A 436 1.76 -25.74 -11.32
N ASP A 437 2.03 -27.00 -11.60
CA ASP A 437 3.14 -27.80 -11.06
C ASP A 437 4.50 -27.26 -11.53
N GLN A 438 4.57 -25.98 -11.90
CA GLN A 438 5.70 -25.32 -12.47
C GLN A 438 6.66 -24.86 -11.37
N PRO A 439 7.98 -25.05 -11.56
CA PRO A 439 9.02 -24.74 -10.59
C PRO A 439 9.04 -23.27 -10.11
N PHE A 440 8.37 -22.36 -10.82
CA PHE A 440 8.23 -20.95 -10.45
C PHE A 440 7.47 -20.75 -9.12
N CYS A 441 6.48 -21.60 -8.82
CA CYS A 441 5.67 -21.48 -7.60
C CYS A 441 6.37 -22.03 -6.35
N ILE A 442 7.24 -23.03 -6.53
CA ILE A 442 8.11 -23.56 -5.46
C ILE A 442 9.13 -22.49 -5.06
N ALA A 443 9.72 -21.78 -6.03
CA ALA A 443 10.62 -20.66 -5.76
C ALA A 443 9.92 -19.50 -5.02
N CYS A 444 8.67 -19.18 -5.37
CA CYS A 444 7.87 -18.16 -4.66
C CYS A 444 7.48 -18.59 -3.24
N ARG A 445 7.16 -19.87 -2.99
CA ARG A 445 6.92 -20.40 -1.63
C ARG A 445 8.20 -20.42 -0.80
N ALA A 446 9.31 -20.90 -1.36
CA ALA A 446 10.60 -20.90 -0.69
C ALA A 446 11.07 -19.47 -0.39
N ALA A 447 10.87 -18.53 -1.32
CA ALA A 447 11.14 -17.12 -1.09
C ALA A 447 10.27 -16.57 0.05
N ARG A 448 8.95 -16.78 0.05
CA ARG A 448 8.04 -16.30 1.11
C ARG A 448 8.45 -16.81 2.50
N ILE A 449 8.77 -18.10 2.63
CA ILE A 449 9.20 -18.71 3.91
C ILE A 449 10.59 -18.21 4.32
N THR A 450 11.54 -18.17 3.39
CA THR A 450 12.92 -17.71 3.68
C THR A 450 12.95 -16.23 4.04
N PHE A 451 12.16 -15.38 3.36
CA PHE A 451 12.07 -13.95 3.66
C PHE A 451 11.40 -13.68 5.01
N PHE A 452 10.35 -14.43 5.35
CA PHE A 452 9.68 -14.33 6.64
C PHE A 452 10.65 -14.69 7.79
N TRP A 453 11.41 -15.77 7.65
CA TRP A 453 12.41 -16.17 8.65
C TRP A 453 13.62 -15.23 8.71
N ILE A 454 14.10 -14.69 7.58
CA ILE A 454 15.17 -13.67 7.60
C ILE A 454 14.69 -12.40 8.31
N ALA A 455 13.44 -11.97 8.10
CA ALA A 455 12.87 -10.82 8.79
C ALA A 455 12.77 -11.05 10.31
N ILE A 456 12.37 -12.26 10.74
CA ILE A 456 12.34 -12.66 12.16
C ILE A 456 13.75 -12.76 12.76
N LEU A 457 14.71 -13.31 12.02
CA LEU A 457 16.11 -13.44 12.48
C LEU A 457 16.81 -12.08 12.59
N ILE A 458 16.44 -11.13 11.73
CA ILE A 458 16.94 -9.74 11.81
C ILE A 458 16.26 -8.99 12.95
N SER A 459 14.95 -9.16 13.18
CA SER A 459 14.22 -8.49 14.27
C SER A 459 14.54 -9.05 15.66
N SER A 460 14.94 -10.32 15.78
CA SER A 460 15.36 -10.95 17.04
C SER A 460 16.80 -10.59 17.47
N GLY A 461 17.51 -9.74 16.74
CA GLY A 461 18.84 -9.26 17.13
C GLY A 461 19.96 -10.31 17.10
N LEU A 462 19.66 -11.55 16.67
CA LEU A 462 20.60 -12.67 16.61
C LEU A 462 21.77 -12.45 15.63
N PHE A 463 21.66 -11.46 14.74
CA PHE A 463 22.73 -11.08 13.81
C PHE A 463 23.68 -9.99 14.32
N CYS A 464 23.46 -9.41 15.52
CA CYS A 464 24.29 -8.31 16.04
C CYS A 464 25.47 -8.74 16.94
N HIS A 465 25.78 -10.04 17.07
CA HIS A 465 26.83 -10.50 17.99
C HIS A 465 27.95 -11.37 17.40
N SER A 466 28.17 -11.39 16.09
CA SER A 466 29.32 -12.09 15.48
C SER A 466 30.17 -11.23 14.53
N ALA A 467 30.25 -9.92 14.79
CA ALA A 467 31.37 -9.11 14.29
C ALA A 467 32.55 -9.21 15.27
N GLY A 468 33.10 -10.42 15.41
CA GLY A 468 34.20 -10.72 16.32
C GLY A 468 34.96 -11.96 15.88
N CYS A 469 36.04 -11.75 15.13
CA CYS A 469 37.15 -12.68 14.89
C CYS A 469 36.83 -14.05 14.25
N PHE A 470 36.97 -14.13 12.92
CA PHE A 470 37.37 -15.37 12.23
C PHE A 470 38.66 -15.11 11.43
N PRO A 471 39.86 -15.35 12.00
CA PRO A 471 41.08 -15.45 11.22
C PRO A 471 41.35 -16.93 10.93
N ALA A 472 40.64 -17.53 9.97
CA ALA A 472 40.88 -18.93 9.61
C ALA A 472 40.66 -19.25 8.11
N ALA A 473 40.77 -18.25 7.23
CA ALA A 473 40.68 -18.49 5.78
C ALA A 473 41.84 -17.86 4.96
N CYS A 474 42.87 -17.32 5.62
CA CYS A 474 44.06 -16.76 4.94
C CYS A 474 45.35 -17.57 5.14
N SER A 475 45.29 -18.74 5.78
CA SER A 475 46.47 -19.59 6.03
C SER A 475 46.63 -20.79 5.08
N LEU A 476 45.78 -20.95 4.06
CA LEU A 476 45.83 -22.11 3.14
C LEU A 476 46.26 -21.80 1.70
N CYS A 477 46.63 -20.55 1.38
CA CYS A 477 47.23 -20.18 0.07
C CYS A 477 48.70 -19.71 0.17
N ALA A 478 49.33 -19.78 1.35
CA ALA A 478 50.71 -19.34 1.56
C ALA A 478 51.74 -20.49 1.63
N ALA A 479 51.36 -21.70 1.23
CA ALA A 479 52.24 -22.88 1.21
C ALA A 479 52.31 -23.52 -0.20
N SER A 480 52.73 -22.74 -1.20
CA SER A 480 53.33 -23.27 -2.43
C SER A 480 54.15 -22.17 -3.15
N ARG A 481 55.16 -21.63 -2.47
CA ARG A 481 56.26 -20.93 -3.16
C ARG A 481 57.25 -21.97 -3.68
N GLY A 482 57.16 -22.27 -4.97
CA GLY A 482 58.31 -22.68 -5.78
C GLY A 482 58.74 -21.47 -6.61
N CYS A 483 60.03 -21.11 -6.51
CA CYS A 483 60.65 -19.97 -7.14
C CYS A 483 60.52 -19.93 -8.67
N GLY A 484 60.54 -18.71 -9.23
CA GLY A 484 60.74 -18.44 -10.64
C GLY A 484 60.80 -16.93 -10.87
N ASP A 485 62.02 -16.39 -10.90
CA ASP A 485 62.36 -15.00 -11.18
C ASP A 485 61.86 -14.52 -12.55
N GLY A 486 61.61 -13.21 -12.66
CA GLY A 486 61.92 -12.49 -13.89
C GLY A 486 60.80 -11.71 -14.57
N GLN A 487 61.03 -10.39 -14.62
CA GLN A 487 60.62 -9.43 -15.64
C GLN A 487 59.33 -8.61 -15.47
N SER A 488 59.61 -7.32 -15.29
CA SER A 488 58.88 -6.12 -15.64
C SER A 488 58.01 -6.20 -16.90
N GLY A 489 56.79 -5.65 -16.81
CA GLY A 489 55.96 -5.35 -17.97
C GLY A 489 54.72 -4.54 -17.62
N VAL A 490 54.71 -3.27 -18.03
CA VAL A 490 53.55 -2.38 -18.09
C VAL A 490 52.57 -2.90 -19.14
N ILE A 491 51.31 -3.21 -18.79
CA ILE A 491 50.20 -3.26 -19.75
C ILE A 491 48.91 -2.72 -19.10
N SER A 492 48.34 -1.71 -19.75
CA SER A 492 47.01 -1.15 -19.53
C SER A 492 45.91 -2.01 -20.16
N SER A 493 44.66 -1.67 -19.82
CA SER A 493 43.41 -1.85 -20.59
C SER A 493 42.44 -2.95 -20.14
N SER A 494 41.28 -2.46 -19.68
CA SER A 494 39.94 -2.66 -20.25
C SER A 494 39.38 -4.07 -20.47
N CYS A 495 38.15 -4.24 -19.94
CA CYS A 495 37.05 -5.05 -20.47
C CYS A 495 37.29 -6.54 -20.75
N CYS A 496 36.70 -7.39 -19.90
CA CYS A 496 36.07 -8.63 -20.35
C CYS A 496 34.84 -8.96 -19.49
N PHE A 497 33.68 -8.73 -20.07
CA PHE A 497 32.47 -9.51 -19.84
C PHE A 497 32.68 -10.86 -20.52
N ILE A 498 32.39 -11.98 -19.85
CA ILE A 498 31.72 -13.18 -20.41
C ILE A 498 31.49 -14.19 -19.29
N SER A 499 30.29 -14.79 -19.36
CA SER A 499 29.79 -15.90 -18.56
C SER A 499 30.70 -17.12 -18.53
N THR A 500 30.68 -17.87 -17.44
CA THR A 500 30.94 -19.31 -17.50
C THR A 500 30.06 -20.04 -16.49
N VAL A 501 28.98 -20.63 -17.03
CA VAL A 501 28.34 -21.82 -16.49
C VAL A 501 29.35 -22.96 -16.66
N CYS A 502 29.58 -23.75 -15.61
CA CYS A 502 30.25 -25.04 -15.73
C CYS A 502 29.33 -26.17 -15.24
N PRO A 503 29.23 -27.27 -16.02
CA PRO A 503 28.39 -28.42 -15.73
C PRO A 503 29.19 -29.53 -15.03
N GLY A 504 28.46 -30.52 -14.50
CA GLY A 504 29.00 -31.87 -14.33
C GLY A 504 28.71 -32.47 -12.97
N PHE A 505 27.71 -33.35 -12.91
CA PHE A 505 27.87 -34.63 -12.22
C PHE A 505 27.01 -35.68 -12.93
N ILE A 506 27.70 -36.57 -13.64
CA ILE A 506 27.18 -37.85 -14.12
C ILE A 506 27.27 -38.79 -12.92
N SER A 507 26.15 -39.41 -12.55
CA SER A 507 26.13 -40.62 -11.72
C SER A 507 25.05 -41.53 -12.27
N THR A 508 25.51 -42.55 -12.97
CA THR A 508 24.78 -43.69 -13.49
C THR A 508 24.32 -44.60 -12.35
N THR A 509 23.02 -44.82 -12.21
CA THR A 509 22.48 -46.12 -11.77
C THR A 509 21.12 -46.35 -12.40
N SER A 510 21.11 -47.33 -13.30
CA SER A 510 19.95 -47.90 -13.97
C SER A 510 19.19 -48.84 -13.04
N CYS A 511 17.86 -48.67 -12.93
CA CYS A 511 16.94 -49.77 -12.65
C CYS A 511 15.85 -49.76 -13.72
N ARG A 512 15.82 -50.83 -14.53
CA ARG A 512 14.77 -51.12 -15.51
C ARG A 512 13.46 -51.51 -14.81
N PRO A 513 12.29 -51.24 -15.41
CA PRO A 513 11.04 -51.90 -15.06
C PRO A 513 10.75 -53.11 -15.97
N SER A 514 10.15 -54.17 -15.42
CA SER A 514 9.10 -55.04 -16.01
C SER A 514 8.93 -56.33 -15.18
N PRO A 515 7.76 -57.00 -15.22
CA PRO A 515 6.49 -56.67 -15.89
C PRO A 515 5.48 -55.95 -15.00
#